data_AF-A0A4V1XAF1-F1
#
_entry.id   AF-A0A4V1XAF1-F1
#
_cell.length_a   1.000
_cell.length_b   1.000
_cell.length_c   1.000
_cell.angle_alpha   90.00
_cell.angle_beta   90.00
_cell.angle_gamma   90.00
#
_symmetry.space_group_name_H-M   'P 1'
#
loop_
_entity.id
_entity.type
_entity.pdbx_description
1 polymer ?
#
loop_
_entity_poly.entity_id
_entity_poly.type
_entity_poly.pdbx_seq_one_letter_code
_entity_poly.pdbx_strand_id
1 'polypeptide(L)'
;MGITGAWEQVRKVTPGEEATLAQLAAECVRGKGRPLRIAIDTPFAVFQYNEATRPVASYDNVNGVQVIGGMNHPTWTLYYHIQHLLRAGVQPLFIYDGQGKLPVKRHRYHRHFDNYVPYEPPAASSRRTPADIEREYDPQHVTYLSKQILDLLGIPWYVAPGEAEAECARLEEAGTIDAVLTKDGDAFVFGSNTILQRLDAENEVAMVRRFRMRDLRAARPPLRQQDLFLLALMAGGDYHDGIPGCGPVVAIEAARAGYSGELQALLRTRGPTKTWRDKLASELRTNEKGRFSRRWAAVANAIRKTFPLPTVANYYFEPAVSSREKAEEYGRYVNWHKETDARGLREWTAKYLDWKHAYHACKFVNNLAPALLARKLMVHSETGVDGSYFIKAIHAMKPMNKQAEEAGDDNNDENSDDTASQLRVSYYPATVINIDVSEEQIVPGYKANIEKLFDPQKDDREWFPRWMLEKGAPTAFRQWQDKSGKKSDKKSSKKRAATMISEDAPRKRPRGRPRKDRLENAQASATPQGNRTQGGVAASNAPSPALNRISRVNRDQSGFGASDQSCRVLDFHPWPGHVLERRG
;
A
#
# COMPACT_ATOMS: atom_id res chain seq x y z
N MET A 1 -15.47 1.74 -1.56
CA MET A 1 -16.18 0.45 -1.48
C MET A 1 -16.10 -0.01 -0.03
N GLY A 2 -16.59 -1.21 0.27
CA GLY A 2 -16.56 -1.76 1.61
C GLY A 2 -17.63 -1.19 2.53
N ILE A 3 -17.55 -1.56 3.80
CA ILE A 3 -18.58 -1.31 4.81
C ILE A 3 -18.67 0.17 5.19
N THR A 4 -19.89 0.71 5.12
CA THR A 4 -20.19 2.12 5.40
C THR A 4 -19.69 2.51 6.80
N GLY A 5 -18.73 3.43 6.85
CA GLY A 5 -18.21 3.98 8.10
C GLY A 5 -17.26 3.08 8.89
N ALA A 6 -16.81 1.93 8.35
CA ALA A 6 -15.98 0.99 9.10
C ALA A 6 -14.67 1.62 9.59
N TRP A 7 -13.92 2.27 8.69
CA TRP A 7 -12.66 2.93 9.04
C TRP A 7 -12.85 4.10 10.02
N GLU A 8 -13.96 4.82 9.94
CA GLU A 8 -14.30 5.90 10.87
C GLU A 8 -14.56 5.36 12.29
N GLN A 9 -15.08 4.14 12.43
CA GLN A 9 -15.24 3.50 13.75
C GLN A 9 -13.93 2.91 14.26
N VAL A 10 -13.09 2.33 13.38
CA VAL A 10 -11.74 1.88 13.74
C VAL A 10 -10.87 3.06 14.21
N ARG A 11 -10.84 4.17 13.46
CA ARG A 11 -10.01 5.36 13.74
C ARG A 11 -10.47 6.16 14.97
N LYS A 12 -11.73 6.03 15.39
CA LYS A 12 -12.21 6.55 16.69
C LYS A 12 -11.66 5.78 17.90
N VAL A 13 -11.22 4.54 17.69
CA VAL A 13 -10.85 3.59 18.74
C VAL A 13 -9.34 3.45 18.84
N THR A 14 -8.62 3.58 17.73
CA THR A 14 -7.16 3.69 17.69
C THR A 14 -6.72 4.57 16.50
N PRO A 15 -5.70 5.43 16.64
CA PRO A 15 -5.12 6.13 15.50
C PRO A 15 -4.43 5.18 14.52
N GLY A 16 -4.13 3.94 14.93
CA GLY A 16 -3.19 3.07 14.24
C GLY A 16 -1.74 3.43 14.55
N GLU A 17 -0.82 2.56 14.15
CA GLU A 17 0.61 2.69 14.38
C GLU A 17 1.32 2.98 13.06
N GLU A 18 2.02 4.10 12.94
CA GLU A 18 2.76 4.43 11.72
C GLU A 18 4.18 3.89 11.78
N ALA A 19 4.55 3.13 10.75
CA ALA A 19 5.87 2.52 10.63
C ALA A 19 6.25 2.36 9.15
N THR A 20 7.54 2.27 8.86
CA THR A 20 8.01 1.79 7.55
C THR A 20 7.82 0.27 7.47
N LEU A 21 7.52 -0.26 6.27
CA LEU A 21 7.49 -1.72 6.05
C LEU A 21 8.78 -2.41 6.49
N ALA A 22 9.92 -1.71 6.41
CA ALA A 22 11.21 -2.24 6.78
C ALA A 22 11.44 -2.35 8.31
N GLN A 23 10.87 -1.44 9.11
CA GLN A 23 10.79 -1.60 10.57
C GLN A 23 9.90 -2.81 10.90
N LEU A 24 8.75 -2.94 10.24
CA LEU A 24 7.85 -4.09 10.45
C LEU A 24 8.50 -5.43 10.06
N ALA A 25 9.31 -5.42 9.00
CA ALA A 25 10.10 -6.59 8.60
C ALA A 25 11.14 -6.95 9.66
N ALA A 26 11.87 -5.97 10.19
CA ALA A 26 12.86 -6.16 11.24
C ALA A 26 12.21 -6.67 12.56
N GLU A 27 11.07 -6.11 12.95
CA GLU A 27 10.26 -6.63 14.07
C GLU A 27 9.88 -8.09 13.88
N CYS A 28 9.42 -8.46 12.68
CA CYS A 28 9.01 -9.84 12.38
C CYS A 28 10.17 -10.81 12.44
N VAL A 29 11.33 -10.45 11.86
CA VAL A 29 12.55 -11.27 11.91
C VAL A 29 13.02 -11.45 13.36
N ARG A 30 13.00 -10.38 14.18
CA ARG A 30 13.32 -10.45 15.61
C ARG A 30 12.35 -11.35 16.39
N GLY A 31 11.05 -11.30 16.09
CA GLY A 31 10.00 -12.02 16.83
C GLY A 31 9.70 -13.45 16.34
N LYS A 32 9.96 -13.76 15.06
CA LYS A 32 9.60 -15.04 14.41
C LYS A 32 10.77 -15.75 13.74
N GLY A 33 11.97 -15.15 13.69
CA GLY A 33 13.15 -15.73 13.04
C GLY A 33 13.11 -15.77 11.52
N ARG A 34 12.09 -15.20 10.87
CA ARG A 34 11.90 -15.18 9.42
C ARG A 34 11.36 -13.84 8.90
N PRO A 35 11.52 -13.52 7.60
CA PRO A 35 10.95 -12.32 6.99
C PRO A 35 9.43 -12.17 7.19
N LEU A 36 8.97 -10.93 7.08
CA LEU A 36 7.55 -10.57 7.19
C LEU A 36 6.79 -10.98 5.92
N ARG A 37 5.77 -11.82 6.08
CA ARG A 37 4.91 -12.31 4.99
C ARG A 37 3.63 -11.50 4.95
N ILE A 38 3.33 -10.86 3.82
CA ILE A 38 2.17 -9.98 3.67
C ILE A 38 1.29 -10.50 2.53
N ALA A 39 0.01 -10.76 2.82
CA ALA A 39 -0.99 -10.95 1.76
C ALA A 39 -1.38 -9.59 1.20
N ILE A 40 -1.43 -9.49 -0.13
CA ILE A 40 -1.76 -8.27 -0.86
C ILE A 40 -3.03 -8.54 -1.65
N ASP A 41 -4.07 -7.74 -1.38
CA ASP A 41 -5.28 -7.74 -2.19
C ASP A 41 -4.93 -7.19 -3.60
N THR A 42 -5.02 -8.04 -4.63
CA THR A 42 -4.50 -7.67 -5.95
C THR A 42 -5.30 -6.56 -6.64
N PRO A 43 -6.64 -6.48 -6.52
CA PRO A 43 -7.40 -5.32 -6.96
C PRO A 43 -6.91 -3.98 -6.37
N PHE A 44 -6.51 -3.96 -5.09
CA PHE A 44 -5.85 -2.80 -4.50
C PHE A 44 -4.47 -2.52 -5.12
N ALA A 45 -3.62 -3.54 -5.29
CA ALA A 45 -2.25 -3.37 -5.79
C ALA A 45 -2.13 -2.96 -7.27
N VAL A 46 -3.17 -3.21 -8.08
CA VAL A 46 -3.09 -3.05 -9.54
C VAL A 46 -4.14 -2.09 -10.10
N PHE A 47 -5.41 -2.16 -9.68
CA PHE A 47 -6.48 -1.36 -10.30
C PHE A 47 -6.70 0.01 -9.63
N GLN A 48 -6.48 0.13 -8.32
CA GLN A 48 -6.57 1.44 -7.64
C GLN A 48 -5.37 2.35 -7.94
N TYR A 49 -4.27 1.81 -8.45
CA TYR A 49 -3.08 2.61 -8.78
C TYR A 49 -3.23 3.50 -10.02
N ASN A 50 -4.20 3.21 -10.88
CA ASN A 50 -4.53 4.05 -12.04
C ASN A 50 -4.86 5.52 -11.67
N GLU A 51 -5.34 5.77 -10.46
CA GLU A 51 -5.58 7.14 -9.96
C GLU A 51 -4.32 7.76 -9.33
N ALA A 52 -3.52 6.96 -8.61
CA ALA A 52 -2.34 7.43 -7.88
C ALA A 52 -1.12 7.72 -8.79
N THR A 53 -1.01 7.06 -9.95
CA THR A 53 0.10 7.31 -10.89
C THR A 53 -0.23 8.31 -11.98
N ARG A 54 -1.50 8.67 -12.19
CA ARG A 54 -1.91 9.76 -13.11
C ARG A 54 -1.09 11.04 -12.91
N PRO A 55 -0.82 11.55 -11.69
CA PRO A 55 -0.03 12.78 -11.52
C PRO A 55 1.44 12.65 -11.93
N VAL A 56 2.01 11.44 -11.93
CA VAL A 56 3.46 11.18 -12.10
C VAL A 56 3.80 10.54 -13.45
N ALA A 57 2.78 10.13 -14.21
CA ALA A 57 2.95 9.63 -15.56
C ALA A 57 3.58 10.68 -16.48
N SER A 58 4.57 10.29 -17.27
CA SER A 58 4.86 11.00 -18.53
C SER A 58 3.59 11.02 -19.37
N TYR A 59 3.29 12.10 -20.07
CA TYR A 59 2.12 12.18 -20.95
C TYR A 59 2.53 12.27 -22.42
N ASP A 60 1.98 11.37 -23.24
CA ASP A 60 2.06 11.43 -24.69
C ASP A 60 0.87 12.25 -25.22
N ASN A 61 1.05 12.96 -26.34
CA ASN A 61 -0.07 13.56 -27.08
C ASN A 61 -0.45 12.67 -28.27
N VAL A 62 -1.61 12.02 -28.20
CA VAL A 62 -2.17 11.19 -29.28
C VAL A 62 -3.38 11.91 -29.86
N ASN A 63 -3.30 12.37 -31.10
CA ASN A 63 -4.39 13.06 -31.81
C ASN A 63 -5.01 14.25 -31.02
N GLY A 64 -4.20 14.99 -30.26
CA GLY A 64 -4.65 16.09 -29.42
C GLY A 64 -5.24 15.68 -28.06
N VAL A 65 -5.29 14.39 -27.76
CA VAL A 65 -5.65 13.86 -26.43
C VAL A 65 -4.38 13.55 -25.66
N GLN A 66 -4.29 14.08 -24.44
CA GLN A 66 -3.19 13.82 -23.52
C GLN A 66 -3.41 12.45 -22.85
N VAL A 67 -2.50 11.50 -23.07
CA VAL A 67 -2.61 10.10 -22.60
C VAL A 67 -1.39 9.68 -21.79
N ILE A 68 -1.56 8.70 -20.91
CA ILE A 68 -0.47 8.17 -20.07
C ILE A 68 0.58 7.48 -20.94
N GLY A 69 1.82 7.95 -20.83
CA GLY A 69 3.00 7.45 -21.52
C GLY A 69 3.49 6.11 -20.97
N GLY A 70 4.08 5.29 -21.85
CA GLY A 70 4.50 3.92 -21.54
C GLY A 70 3.38 2.89 -21.66
N MET A 71 3.74 1.71 -22.16
CA MET A 71 2.80 0.62 -22.46
C MET A 71 2.52 -0.26 -21.23
N ASN A 72 1.27 -0.72 -21.10
CA ASN A 72 0.79 -1.57 -20.01
C ASN A 72 1.09 -0.97 -18.62
N HIS A 73 0.81 0.33 -18.47
CA HIS A 73 1.10 1.13 -17.28
C HIS A 73 0.65 0.49 -15.93
N PRO A 74 -0.53 -0.17 -15.81
CA PRO A 74 -0.92 -0.81 -14.55
C PRO A 74 0.07 -1.91 -14.12
N THR A 75 0.48 -2.77 -15.05
CA THR A 75 1.45 -3.85 -14.77
C THR A 75 2.86 -3.31 -14.54
N TRP A 76 3.25 -2.26 -15.28
CA TRP A 76 4.51 -1.55 -15.03
C TRP A 76 4.56 -0.91 -13.63
N THR A 77 3.42 -0.42 -13.13
CA THR A 77 3.32 0.12 -11.77
C THR A 77 3.47 -0.98 -10.72
N LEU A 78 2.81 -2.13 -10.91
CA LEU A 78 2.96 -3.32 -10.07
C LEU A 78 4.43 -3.78 -9.98
N TYR A 79 5.15 -3.79 -11.12
CA TYR A 79 6.56 -4.17 -11.18
C TYR A 79 7.43 -3.39 -10.18
N TYR A 80 7.26 -2.07 -10.07
CA TYR A 80 8.01 -1.27 -9.11
C TYR A 80 7.52 -1.47 -7.67
N HIS A 81 6.22 -1.63 -7.43
CA HIS A 81 5.72 -1.90 -6.06
C HIS A 81 6.29 -3.19 -5.48
N ILE A 82 6.41 -4.23 -6.30
CA ILE A 82 7.10 -5.46 -5.93
C ILE A 82 8.55 -5.17 -5.49
N GLN A 83 9.30 -4.37 -6.25
CA GLN A 83 10.68 -4.01 -5.89
C GLN A 83 10.75 -3.27 -4.55
N HIS A 84 9.83 -2.33 -4.28
CA HIS A 84 9.77 -1.64 -2.99
C HIS A 84 9.46 -2.58 -1.81
N LEU A 85 8.56 -3.56 -2.01
CA LEU A 85 8.25 -4.59 -1.01
C LEU A 85 9.47 -5.47 -0.70
N LEU A 86 10.14 -5.99 -1.74
CA LEU A 86 11.35 -6.80 -1.61
C LEU A 86 12.48 -6.02 -0.91
N ARG A 87 12.74 -4.77 -1.32
CA ARG A 87 13.74 -3.88 -0.69
C ARG A 87 13.44 -3.57 0.77
N ALA A 88 12.17 -3.54 1.17
CA ALA A 88 11.77 -3.39 2.56
C ALA A 88 11.96 -4.68 3.39
N GLY A 89 12.19 -5.84 2.76
CA GLY A 89 12.31 -7.12 3.44
C GLY A 89 11.00 -7.83 3.70
N VAL A 90 10.03 -7.59 2.82
CA VAL A 90 8.73 -8.27 2.80
C VAL A 90 8.77 -9.44 1.82
N GLN A 91 8.16 -10.55 2.21
CA GLN A 91 7.76 -11.65 1.34
C GLN A 91 6.27 -11.45 0.95
N PRO A 92 5.97 -10.88 -0.24
CA PRO A 92 4.60 -10.64 -0.66
C PRO A 92 3.94 -11.92 -1.20
N LEU A 93 2.65 -12.07 -0.93
CA LEU A 93 1.76 -13.07 -1.53
C LEU A 93 0.56 -12.34 -2.14
N PHE A 94 0.39 -12.42 -3.46
CA PHE A 94 -0.70 -11.73 -4.15
C PHE A 94 -1.96 -12.59 -4.20
N ILE A 95 -3.06 -12.12 -3.62
CA ILE A 95 -4.34 -12.81 -3.60
C ILE A 95 -5.26 -12.20 -4.66
N TYR A 96 -5.76 -13.04 -5.55
CA TYR A 96 -6.78 -12.71 -6.56
C TYR A 96 -8.12 -13.29 -6.09
N ASP A 97 -9.24 -12.59 -6.36
CA ASP A 97 -10.54 -13.23 -6.16
C ASP A 97 -10.76 -14.37 -7.18
N GLY A 98 -11.57 -15.35 -6.80
CA GLY A 98 -11.96 -16.47 -7.66
C GLY A 98 -13.46 -16.52 -7.97
N GLN A 99 -13.86 -17.64 -8.57
CA GLN A 99 -15.20 -17.81 -9.15
C GLN A 99 -16.33 -17.75 -8.11
N GLY A 100 -16.07 -18.07 -6.83
CA GLY A 100 -17.04 -17.98 -5.74
C GLY A 100 -17.41 -16.56 -5.31
N LYS A 101 -16.69 -15.51 -5.76
CA LYS A 101 -17.05 -14.10 -5.53
C LYS A 101 -18.47 -13.84 -6.02
N LEU A 102 -19.28 -13.11 -5.26
CA LEU A 102 -20.72 -13.00 -5.52
C LEU A 102 -21.04 -12.16 -6.77
N PRO A 103 -22.12 -12.45 -7.53
CA PRO A 103 -22.47 -11.72 -8.76
C PRO A 103 -22.52 -10.20 -8.63
N VAL A 104 -23.00 -9.68 -7.50
CA VAL A 104 -23.02 -8.23 -7.18
C VAL A 104 -21.62 -7.62 -7.19
N LYS A 105 -20.59 -8.38 -6.81
CA LYS A 105 -19.17 -8.00 -6.87
C LYS A 105 -18.42 -8.49 -8.11
N ARG A 106 -18.87 -9.54 -8.82
CA ARG A 106 -18.19 -10.11 -10.02
C ARG A 106 -17.95 -9.08 -11.12
N HIS A 107 -18.94 -8.22 -11.38
CA HIS A 107 -19.00 -7.35 -12.57
C HIS A 107 -17.88 -6.31 -12.70
N ARG A 108 -17.09 -6.04 -11.65
CA ARG A 108 -16.10 -4.94 -11.66
C ARG A 108 -14.69 -5.33 -12.10
N TYR A 109 -14.22 -6.54 -11.80
CA TYR A 109 -12.85 -6.99 -12.16
C TYR A 109 -12.76 -8.47 -12.53
N HIS A 110 -13.82 -9.28 -12.33
CA HIS A 110 -13.74 -10.75 -12.44
C HIS A 110 -14.52 -11.29 -13.63
N ARG A 111 -13.84 -11.29 -14.76
CA ARG A 111 -14.27 -12.00 -15.97
C ARG A 111 -13.10 -12.87 -16.46
N HIS A 112 -12.55 -13.72 -15.58
CA HIS A 112 -11.47 -14.63 -15.97
C HIS A 112 -12.03 -15.68 -16.94
N PHE A 113 -11.58 -15.65 -18.20
CA PHE A 113 -11.87 -16.67 -19.19
C PHE A 113 -10.61 -17.52 -19.37
N ASP A 114 -10.76 -18.85 -19.35
CA ASP A 114 -9.64 -19.78 -19.53
C ASP A 114 -8.97 -19.64 -20.91
N ASN A 115 -9.70 -19.10 -21.89
CA ASN A 115 -9.24 -18.83 -23.26
C ASN A 115 -8.95 -17.33 -23.51
N TYR A 116 -8.53 -16.57 -22.51
CA TYR A 116 -8.16 -15.16 -22.71
C TYR A 116 -6.91 -15.04 -23.59
N VAL A 117 -7.04 -14.40 -24.75
CA VAL A 117 -5.91 -14.07 -25.63
C VAL A 117 -5.35 -12.71 -25.19
N PRO A 118 -4.09 -12.62 -24.73
CA PRO A 118 -3.52 -11.36 -24.29
C PRO A 118 -3.43 -10.35 -25.43
N TYR A 119 -3.75 -9.09 -25.12
CA TYR A 119 -3.51 -8.02 -26.06
C TYR A 119 -2.01 -7.84 -26.26
N GLU A 120 -1.52 -8.17 -27.46
CA GLU A 120 -0.15 -7.88 -27.87
C GLU A 120 -0.12 -6.54 -28.60
N PRO A 121 0.44 -5.49 -27.97
CA PRO A 121 0.51 -4.17 -28.59
C PRO A 121 1.45 -4.19 -29.81
N PRO A 122 1.08 -3.53 -30.92
CA PRO A 122 1.92 -3.48 -32.11
C PRO A 122 3.27 -2.79 -31.79
N ALA A 123 4.36 -3.33 -32.36
CA ALA A 123 5.70 -3.01 -31.92
C ALA A 123 6.08 -1.52 -32.09
N ALA A 124 6.39 -0.87 -30.96
CA ALA A 124 7.16 0.36 -30.79
C ALA A 124 6.77 1.65 -31.57
N SER A 125 6.43 2.67 -30.80
CA SER A 125 6.95 4.05 -30.89
C SER A 125 6.21 5.22 -31.60
N SER A 126 5.02 5.09 -32.21
CA SER A 126 4.36 6.32 -32.72
C SER A 126 2.82 6.41 -32.84
N ARG A 127 2.05 5.32 -32.73
CA ARG A 127 0.57 5.39 -32.87
C ARG A 127 -0.19 4.40 -31.97
N ARG A 128 -0.07 4.51 -30.64
CA ARG A 128 -1.06 3.90 -29.74
C ARG A 128 -2.40 4.60 -29.95
N THR A 129 -3.44 3.86 -30.28
CA THR A 129 -4.80 4.41 -30.39
C THR A 129 -5.49 4.42 -29.02
N PRO A 130 -6.58 5.21 -28.83
CA PRO A 130 -7.38 5.14 -27.61
C PRO A 130 -7.92 3.72 -27.32
N ALA A 131 -8.23 2.93 -28.36
CA ALA A 131 -8.69 1.54 -28.21
C ALA A 131 -7.58 0.59 -27.74
N ASP A 132 -6.32 0.86 -28.10
CA ASP A 132 -5.18 0.10 -27.59
C ASP A 132 -4.97 0.38 -26.10
N ILE A 133 -5.10 1.65 -25.70
CA ILE A 133 -5.04 2.06 -24.29
C ILE A 133 -6.20 1.43 -23.49
N GLU A 134 -7.43 1.40 -24.04
CA GLU A 134 -8.55 0.73 -23.40
C GLU A 134 -8.28 -0.76 -23.14
N ARG A 135 -7.63 -1.46 -24.09
CA ARG A 135 -7.19 -2.86 -23.92
C ARG A 135 -6.04 -3.02 -22.94
N GLU A 136 -5.05 -2.11 -22.93
CA GLU A 136 -3.95 -2.11 -21.94
C GLU A 136 -4.46 -1.98 -20.50
N TYR A 137 -5.65 -1.39 -20.30
CA TYR A 137 -6.29 -1.18 -18.99
C TYR A 137 -7.44 -2.16 -18.70
N ASP A 138 -7.74 -3.11 -19.60
CA ASP A 138 -8.77 -4.12 -19.38
C ASP A 138 -8.45 -5.01 -18.15
N PRO A 139 -9.40 -5.25 -17.23
CA PRO A 139 -9.13 -6.03 -16.02
C PRO A 139 -8.66 -7.47 -16.27
N GLN A 140 -9.06 -8.12 -17.37
CA GLN A 140 -8.59 -9.46 -17.72
C GLN A 140 -7.13 -9.41 -18.17
N HIS A 141 -6.80 -8.47 -19.08
CA HIS A 141 -5.46 -8.25 -19.61
C HIS A 141 -4.46 -7.96 -18.49
N VAL A 142 -4.81 -7.03 -17.63
CA VAL A 142 -4.00 -6.59 -16.49
C VAL A 142 -3.84 -7.73 -15.46
N THR A 143 -4.89 -8.52 -15.20
CA THR A 143 -4.82 -9.71 -14.33
C THR A 143 -3.93 -10.81 -14.93
N TYR A 144 -3.95 -10.99 -16.24
CA TYR A 144 -3.10 -11.94 -16.95
C TYR A 144 -1.63 -11.53 -16.86
N LEU A 145 -1.32 -10.29 -17.25
CA LEU A 145 0.04 -9.75 -17.22
C LEU A 145 0.60 -9.65 -15.79
N SER A 146 -0.22 -9.36 -14.78
CA SER A 146 0.22 -9.35 -13.39
C SER A 146 0.59 -10.74 -12.87
N LYS A 147 -0.13 -11.80 -13.25
CA LYS A 147 0.27 -13.18 -12.92
C LYS A 147 1.58 -13.56 -13.60
N GLN A 148 1.73 -13.27 -14.90
CA GLN A 148 2.97 -13.55 -15.63
C GLN A 148 4.19 -12.88 -15.00
N ILE A 149 4.11 -11.59 -14.65
CA ILE A 149 5.26 -10.89 -14.08
C ILE A 149 5.61 -11.40 -12.68
N LEU A 150 4.61 -11.81 -11.88
CA LEU A 150 4.82 -12.47 -10.58
C LEU A 150 5.52 -13.83 -10.75
N ASP A 151 5.08 -14.63 -11.73
CA ASP A 151 5.69 -15.93 -12.02
C ASP A 151 7.15 -15.82 -12.44
N LEU A 152 7.47 -14.86 -13.32
CA LEU A 152 8.83 -14.55 -13.76
C LEU A 152 9.69 -13.99 -12.62
N LEU A 153 9.12 -13.13 -11.77
CA LEU A 153 9.81 -12.63 -10.57
C LEU A 153 10.01 -13.71 -9.49
N GLY A 154 9.34 -14.86 -9.60
CA GLY A 154 9.40 -15.93 -8.62
C GLY A 154 8.58 -15.64 -7.35
N ILE A 155 7.54 -14.80 -7.45
CA ILE A 155 6.71 -14.38 -6.32
C ILE A 155 5.41 -15.18 -6.30
N PRO A 156 5.02 -15.75 -5.14
CA PRO A 156 3.80 -16.54 -5.06
C PRO A 156 2.54 -15.67 -5.23
N TRP A 157 1.56 -16.25 -5.91
CA TRP A 157 0.21 -15.75 -5.98
C TRP A 157 -0.79 -16.88 -5.68
N TYR A 158 -2.01 -16.49 -5.33
CA TYR A 158 -3.09 -17.39 -4.98
C TYR A 158 -4.42 -16.88 -5.53
N VAL A 159 -5.34 -17.79 -5.88
CA VAL A 159 -6.71 -17.47 -6.26
C VAL A 159 -7.63 -17.96 -5.16
N ALA A 160 -8.25 -17.01 -4.45
CA ALA A 160 -9.22 -17.28 -3.40
C ALA A 160 -10.40 -18.10 -3.96
N PRO A 161 -11.02 -19.02 -3.18
CA PRO A 161 -12.25 -19.68 -3.63
C PRO A 161 -13.38 -18.68 -3.90
N GLY A 162 -13.47 -17.62 -3.10
CA GLY A 162 -14.39 -16.50 -3.23
C GLY A 162 -13.65 -15.17 -3.29
N GLU A 163 -13.65 -14.43 -2.19
CA GLU A 163 -13.11 -13.06 -2.13
C GLU A 163 -11.70 -13.02 -1.51
N ALA A 164 -10.83 -12.21 -2.12
CA ALA A 164 -9.43 -12.10 -1.77
C ALA A 164 -9.23 -11.65 -0.31
N GLU A 165 -9.95 -10.62 0.15
CA GLU A 165 -9.84 -10.14 1.54
C GLU A 165 -10.31 -11.17 2.59
N ALA A 166 -11.30 -12.00 2.24
CA ALA A 166 -11.75 -13.09 3.12
C ALA A 166 -10.70 -14.21 3.18
N GLU A 167 -10.10 -14.55 2.04
CA GLU A 167 -9.01 -15.54 1.97
C GLU A 167 -7.74 -15.02 2.67
N CYS A 168 -7.41 -13.72 2.56
CA CYS A 168 -6.35 -13.07 3.32
C CYS A 168 -6.52 -13.29 4.83
N ALA A 169 -7.74 -13.11 5.36
CA ALA A 169 -8.04 -13.36 6.77
C ALA A 169 -7.86 -14.85 7.15
N ARG A 170 -8.28 -15.78 6.29
CA ARG A 170 -8.09 -17.24 6.47
C ARG A 170 -6.61 -17.66 6.41
N LEU A 171 -5.82 -17.06 5.53
CA LEU A 171 -4.37 -17.29 5.43
C LEU A 171 -3.60 -16.70 6.63
N GLU A 172 -4.08 -15.60 7.21
CA GLU A 172 -3.55 -15.05 8.47
C GLU A 172 -3.94 -15.93 9.67
N GLU A 173 -5.18 -16.40 9.75
CA GLU A 173 -5.65 -17.37 10.75
C GLU A 173 -4.83 -18.67 10.73
N ALA A 174 -4.49 -19.16 9.53
CA ALA A 174 -3.62 -20.32 9.31
C ALA A 174 -2.11 -20.04 9.53
N GLY A 175 -1.70 -18.80 9.84
CA GLY A 175 -0.30 -18.42 10.05
C GLY A 175 0.58 -18.44 8.80
N THR A 176 -0.01 -18.53 7.61
CA THR A 176 0.72 -18.49 6.32
C THR A 176 1.30 -17.11 6.03
N ILE A 177 0.54 -16.07 6.40
CA ILE A 177 0.93 -14.66 6.34
C ILE A 177 0.81 -14.01 7.73
N ASP A 178 1.46 -12.86 7.90
CA ASP A 178 1.54 -12.13 9.17
C ASP A 178 0.66 -10.87 9.23
N ALA A 179 0.29 -10.34 8.06
CA ALA A 179 -0.58 -9.16 7.92
C ALA A 179 -1.17 -9.06 6.51
N VAL A 180 -2.27 -8.31 6.38
CA VAL A 180 -2.97 -8.03 5.12
C VAL A 180 -2.74 -6.58 4.71
N LEU A 181 -2.23 -6.34 3.51
CA LEU A 181 -2.12 -5.01 2.91
C LEU A 181 -3.36 -4.73 2.06
N THR A 182 -4.27 -3.91 2.60
CA THR A 182 -5.52 -3.49 1.94
C THR A 182 -5.87 -2.05 2.32
N LYS A 183 -6.65 -1.38 1.46
CA LYS A 183 -7.27 -0.08 1.76
C LYS A 183 -8.62 -0.24 2.46
N ASP A 184 -9.34 -1.32 2.17
CA ASP A 184 -10.72 -1.50 2.62
C ASP A 184 -10.76 -2.12 4.03
N GLY A 185 -11.86 -1.87 4.75
CA GLY A 185 -12.00 -2.26 6.16
C GLY A 185 -12.56 -3.68 6.34
N ASP A 186 -12.97 -4.30 5.24
CA ASP A 186 -13.78 -5.53 5.22
C ASP A 186 -12.96 -6.74 5.67
N ALA A 187 -11.64 -6.74 5.48
CA ALA A 187 -10.73 -7.75 6.04
C ALA A 187 -10.85 -7.89 7.57
N PHE A 188 -11.13 -6.82 8.33
CA PHE A 188 -11.39 -6.92 9.78
C PHE A 188 -12.73 -7.59 10.11
N VAL A 189 -13.68 -7.59 9.18
CA VAL A 189 -14.99 -8.26 9.33
C VAL A 189 -14.88 -9.74 9.00
N PHE A 190 -14.09 -10.09 7.98
CA PHE A 190 -13.73 -11.48 7.68
C PHE A 190 -12.81 -12.12 8.74
N GLY A 191 -12.12 -11.33 9.56
CA GLY A 191 -11.42 -11.80 10.76
C GLY A 191 -9.90 -11.61 10.78
N SER A 192 -9.36 -10.79 9.87
CA SER A 192 -7.94 -10.41 9.89
C SER A 192 -7.54 -9.84 11.25
N ASN A 193 -6.36 -10.19 11.72
CA ASN A 193 -5.81 -9.68 12.98
C ASN A 193 -4.92 -8.45 12.78
N THR A 194 -4.27 -8.30 11.61
CA THR A 194 -3.35 -7.20 11.31
C THR A 194 -3.57 -6.67 9.90
N ILE A 195 -4.11 -5.45 9.79
CA ILE A 195 -4.23 -4.72 8.52
C ILE A 195 -3.13 -3.65 8.44
N LEU A 196 -2.50 -3.56 7.27
CA LEU A 196 -1.61 -2.47 6.89
C LEU A 196 -2.33 -1.61 5.85
N GLN A 197 -2.47 -0.31 6.12
CA GLN A 197 -2.87 0.67 5.10
C GLN A 197 -1.61 1.40 4.61
N ARG A 198 -1.39 1.50 3.29
CA ARG A 198 -0.32 2.34 2.74
C ARG A 198 -0.62 3.82 3.02
N LEU A 199 0.41 4.56 3.46
CA LEU A 199 0.38 6.03 3.53
C LEU A 199 0.91 6.59 2.20
N ASP A 200 0.47 7.79 1.82
CA ASP A 200 0.38 8.22 0.42
C ASP A 200 1.68 8.13 -0.42
N ALA A 201 1.48 7.92 -1.73
CA ALA A 201 2.49 7.52 -2.71
C ALA A 201 3.64 8.53 -2.97
N GLU A 202 3.55 9.71 -2.38
CA GLU A 202 4.57 10.77 -2.44
C GLU A 202 5.82 10.44 -1.60
N ASN A 203 5.72 9.47 -0.69
CA ASN A 203 6.84 9.02 0.12
C ASN A 203 7.67 7.95 -0.60
N GLU A 204 8.92 8.29 -0.93
CA GLU A 204 9.95 7.33 -1.40
C GLU A 204 10.18 6.16 -0.41
N VAL A 205 9.78 6.34 0.84
CA VAL A 205 9.82 5.35 1.91
C VAL A 205 8.43 4.70 2.02
N ALA A 206 8.37 3.37 1.95
CA ALA A 206 7.12 2.61 2.05
C ALA A 206 6.54 2.62 3.48
N MET A 207 5.96 3.77 3.86
CA MET A 207 5.26 3.99 5.11
C MET A 207 3.87 3.35 5.08
N VAL A 208 3.50 2.71 6.19
CA VAL A 208 2.20 2.08 6.41
C VAL A 208 1.67 2.44 7.78
N ARG A 209 0.34 2.47 7.90
CA ARG A 209 -0.37 2.53 9.17
C ARG A 209 -0.90 1.14 9.49
N ARG A 210 -0.32 0.54 10.54
CA ARG A 210 -0.65 -0.78 11.08
C ARG A 210 -1.81 -0.66 12.05
N PHE A 211 -2.86 -1.44 11.82
CA PHE A 211 -4.00 -1.62 12.72
C PHE A 211 -4.04 -3.09 13.15
N ARG A 212 -4.13 -3.36 14.45
CA ARG A 212 -4.25 -4.73 14.97
C ARG A 212 -5.56 -4.91 15.73
N MET A 213 -6.30 -5.97 15.44
CA MET A 213 -7.55 -6.34 16.13
C MET A 213 -7.35 -6.49 17.65
N ARG A 214 -6.14 -6.86 18.12
CA ARG A 214 -5.83 -6.90 19.55
C ARG A 214 -5.93 -5.51 20.22
N ASP A 215 -5.53 -4.45 19.51
CA ASP A 215 -5.51 -3.08 20.02
C ASP A 215 -6.94 -2.51 20.00
N LEU A 216 -7.71 -2.79 18.94
CA LEU A 216 -9.15 -2.50 18.85
C LEU A 216 -9.95 -3.16 19.98
N ARG A 217 -9.62 -4.41 20.35
CA ARG A 217 -10.24 -5.15 21.47
C ARG A 217 -9.84 -4.61 22.85
N ALA A 218 -8.65 -4.03 22.99
CA ALA A 218 -8.12 -3.50 24.25
C ALA A 218 -8.56 -2.06 24.56
N ALA A 219 -8.92 -1.30 23.52
CA ALA A 219 -9.39 0.07 23.63
C ALA A 219 -10.70 0.22 24.43
N ARG A 220 -11.02 1.46 24.82
CA ARG A 220 -12.17 1.78 25.68
C ARG A 220 -13.00 2.90 25.04
N PRO A 221 -14.24 2.63 24.57
CA PRO A 221 -14.89 1.31 24.47
C PRO A 221 -14.23 0.41 23.42
N PRO A 222 -14.28 -0.92 23.60
CA PRO A 222 -13.68 -1.87 22.66
C PRO A 222 -14.45 -1.93 21.34
N LEU A 223 -13.77 -2.38 20.29
CA LEU A 223 -14.32 -2.71 18.99
C LEU A 223 -13.87 -4.10 18.58
N ARG A 224 -14.81 -4.97 18.22
CA ARG A 224 -14.57 -6.40 17.94
C ARG A 224 -15.04 -6.76 16.53
N GLN A 225 -14.57 -7.88 15.98
CA GLN A 225 -15.02 -8.40 14.69
C GLN A 225 -16.55 -8.48 14.58
N GLN A 226 -17.24 -9.03 15.60
CA GLN A 226 -18.69 -9.14 15.59
C GLN A 226 -19.42 -7.78 15.59
N ASP A 227 -18.77 -6.73 16.08
CA ASP A 227 -19.33 -5.37 16.10
C ASP A 227 -19.25 -4.74 14.72
N LEU A 228 -18.13 -4.96 14.01
CA LEU A 228 -17.96 -4.58 12.61
C LEU A 228 -18.85 -5.41 11.65
N PHE A 229 -19.10 -6.68 11.98
CA PHE A 229 -20.09 -7.52 11.29
C PHE A 229 -21.52 -6.97 11.46
N LEU A 230 -21.93 -6.61 12.67
CA LEU A 230 -23.25 -5.99 12.87
C LEU A 230 -23.33 -4.61 12.19
N LEU A 231 -22.23 -3.84 12.18
CA LEU A 231 -22.10 -2.61 11.39
C LEU A 231 -22.38 -2.85 9.92
N ALA A 232 -21.75 -3.86 9.31
CA ALA A 232 -21.96 -4.24 7.90
C ALA A 232 -23.43 -4.56 7.59
N LEU A 233 -24.11 -5.29 8.48
CA LEU A 233 -25.52 -5.64 8.31
C LEU A 233 -26.47 -4.45 8.52
N MET A 234 -26.19 -3.57 9.49
CA MET A 234 -27.10 -2.49 9.87
C MET A 234 -26.88 -1.21 9.06
N ALA A 235 -25.64 -0.75 8.90
CA ALA A 235 -25.30 0.48 8.16
C ALA A 235 -25.04 0.25 6.67
N GLY A 236 -24.99 -1.02 6.25
CA GLY A 236 -24.76 -1.43 4.88
C GLY A 236 -23.28 -1.55 4.52
N GLY A 237 -23.04 -2.35 3.49
CA GLY A 237 -21.75 -2.61 2.87
C GLY A 237 -21.98 -3.27 1.51
N ASP A 238 -20.93 -3.79 0.89
CA ASP A 238 -20.97 -4.20 -0.51
C ASP A 238 -22.01 -5.30 -0.88
N TYR A 239 -22.58 -6.02 0.09
CA TYR A 239 -23.60 -7.06 -0.16
C TYR A 239 -25.06 -6.58 0.02
N HIS A 240 -25.31 -5.46 0.72
CA HIS A 240 -26.66 -4.96 1.02
C HIS A 240 -26.61 -3.53 1.59
N ASP A 241 -27.60 -2.69 1.24
CA ASP A 241 -27.74 -1.28 1.66
C ASP A 241 -28.09 -1.08 3.16
N GLY A 242 -27.94 -2.10 4.00
CA GLY A 242 -28.30 -2.06 5.42
C GLY A 242 -29.78 -1.81 5.73
N ILE A 243 -30.04 -1.11 6.83
CA ILE A 243 -31.37 -0.64 7.25
C ILE A 243 -31.50 0.84 6.82
N PRO A 244 -32.58 1.25 6.12
CA PRO A 244 -32.75 2.64 5.70
C PRO A 244 -32.64 3.65 6.86
N GLY A 245 -31.77 4.65 6.70
CA GLY A 245 -31.49 5.67 7.73
C GLY A 245 -30.63 5.20 8.91
N CYS A 246 -30.16 3.94 8.93
CA CYS A 246 -29.23 3.46 9.94
C CYS A 246 -27.80 3.85 9.58
N GLY A 247 -27.24 4.83 10.28
CA GLY A 247 -25.83 5.20 10.13
C GLY A 247 -24.88 4.33 10.98
N PRO A 248 -23.55 4.46 10.74
CA PRO A 248 -22.53 3.70 11.46
C PRO A 248 -22.55 3.88 12.99
N VAL A 249 -22.99 5.05 13.46
CA VAL A 249 -23.14 5.36 14.90
C VAL A 249 -24.18 4.46 15.55
N VAL A 250 -25.37 4.33 14.95
CA VAL A 250 -26.48 3.53 15.49
C VAL A 250 -26.14 2.05 15.53
N ALA A 251 -25.45 1.57 14.49
CA ALA A 251 -25.03 0.18 14.41
C ALA A 251 -23.96 -0.19 15.45
N ILE A 252 -23.00 0.70 15.71
CA ILE A 252 -22.01 0.50 16.79
C ILE A 252 -22.62 0.66 18.18
N GLU A 253 -23.61 1.54 18.38
CA GLU A 253 -24.40 1.56 19.62
C GLU A 253 -25.13 0.21 19.83
N ALA A 254 -25.76 -0.35 18.79
CA ALA A 254 -26.40 -1.66 18.86
C ALA A 254 -25.39 -2.80 19.14
N ALA A 255 -24.21 -2.76 18.54
CA ALA A 255 -23.15 -3.73 18.81
C ALA A 255 -22.71 -3.67 20.28
N ARG A 256 -22.40 -2.47 20.79
CA ARG A 256 -22.03 -2.23 22.20
C ARG A 256 -23.15 -2.59 23.18
N ALA A 257 -24.41 -2.45 22.78
CA ALA A 257 -25.59 -2.87 23.54
C ALA A 257 -25.77 -4.41 23.64
N GLY A 258 -24.89 -5.20 23.01
CA GLY A 258 -24.81 -6.66 23.09
C GLY A 258 -25.38 -7.41 21.88
N TYR A 259 -26.06 -6.72 20.95
CA TYR A 259 -26.78 -7.37 19.85
C TYR A 259 -25.85 -8.07 18.86
N SER A 260 -24.59 -7.66 18.73
CA SER A 260 -23.57 -8.31 17.89
C SER A 260 -23.23 -9.72 18.40
N GLY A 261 -23.01 -9.83 19.72
CA GLY A 261 -22.74 -11.11 20.39
C GLY A 261 -23.95 -12.05 20.36
N GLU A 262 -25.16 -11.54 20.63
CA GLU A 262 -26.39 -12.34 20.52
C GLU A 262 -26.59 -12.87 19.09
N LEU A 263 -26.36 -12.04 18.06
CA LEU A 263 -26.50 -12.45 16.67
C LEU A 263 -25.46 -13.51 16.27
N GLN A 264 -24.19 -13.35 16.67
CA GLN A 264 -23.14 -14.32 16.40
C GLN A 264 -23.43 -15.70 17.03
N ALA A 265 -23.95 -15.72 18.27
CA ALA A 265 -24.36 -16.96 18.93
C ALA A 265 -25.56 -17.63 18.24
N LEU A 266 -26.51 -16.85 17.71
CA LEU A 266 -27.63 -17.36 16.94
C LEU A 266 -27.20 -17.93 15.58
N LEU A 267 -26.31 -17.26 14.85
CA LEU A 267 -25.78 -17.74 13.57
C LEU A 267 -25.10 -19.10 13.70
N ARG A 268 -24.30 -19.32 14.76
CA ARG A 268 -23.66 -20.61 15.07
C ARG A 268 -24.61 -21.76 15.39
N THR A 269 -25.91 -21.51 15.61
CA THR A 269 -26.84 -22.53 16.14
C THR A 269 -28.07 -22.75 15.28
N ARG A 270 -28.70 -21.69 14.76
CA ARG A 270 -29.98 -21.77 14.03
C ARG A 270 -30.30 -20.56 13.13
N GLY A 271 -29.35 -19.64 12.96
CA GLY A 271 -29.55 -18.41 12.21
C GLY A 271 -30.34 -17.32 12.97
N PRO A 272 -30.58 -16.16 12.34
CA PRO A 272 -31.21 -15.01 12.96
C PRO A 272 -32.68 -15.26 13.32
N THR A 273 -33.12 -14.81 14.50
CA THR A 273 -34.50 -15.05 14.98
C THR A 273 -35.35 -13.78 14.98
N LYS A 274 -36.67 -13.95 14.81
CA LYS A 274 -37.66 -12.88 15.03
C LYS A 274 -37.48 -12.25 16.42
N THR A 275 -37.30 -13.06 17.46
CA THR A 275 -37.13 -12.59 18.84
C THR A 275 -35.93 -11.65 19.00
N TRP A 276 -34.79 -11.94 18.36
CA TRP A 276 -33.62 -11.05 18.40
C TRP A 276 -33.89 -9.72 17.68
N ARG A 277 -34.47 -9.77 16.47
CA ARG A 277 -34.81 -8.56 15.72
C ARG A 277 -35.81 -7.69 16.48
N ASP A 278 -36.85 -8.30 17.04
CA ASP A 278 -37.92 -7.58 17.71
C ASP A 278 -37.39 -6.94 19.02
N LYS A 279 -36.46 -7.60 19.74
CA LYS A 279 -35.70 -7.00 20.85
C LYS A 279 -34.86 -5.79 20.42
N LEU A 280 -34.17 -5.86 19.29
CA LEU A 280 -33.37 -4.76 18.74
C LEU A 280 -34.26 -3.58 18.32
N ALA A 281 -35.34 -3.87 17.58
CA ALA A 281 -36.30 -2.86 17.12
C ALA A 281 -37.07 -2.21 18.28
N SER A 282 -37.38 -2.95 19.35
CA SER A 282 -38.00 -2.39 20.56
C SER A 282 -37.06 -1.38 21.24
N GLU A 283 -35.82 -1.80 21.54
CA GLU A 283 -34.85 -0.96 22.24
C GLU A 283 -34.45 0.27 21.41
N LEU A 284 -34.28 0.15 20.09
CA LEU A 284 -34.06 1.30 19.21
C LEU A 284 -35.23 2.29 19.24
N ARG A 285 -36.47 1.83 19.45
CA ARG A 285 -37.66 2.69 19.48
C ARG A 285 -37.83 3.40 20.81
N THR A 286 -37.66 2.70 21.93
CA THR A 286 -38.00 3.22 23.27
C THR A 286 -36.77 3.68 24.07
N ASN A 287 -35.62 3.05 23.86
CA ASN A 287 -34.37 3.20 24.64
C ASN A 287 -34.57 3.05 26.16
N GLU A 288 -35.47 2.15 26.57
CA GLU A 288 -35.83 1.91 27.98
C GLU A 288 -34.63 1.54 28.86
N LYS A 289 -33.65 0.80 28.32
CA LYS A 289 -32.45 0.38 29.06
C LYS A 289 -31.30 1.39 28.95
N GLY A 290 -31.52 2.55 28.32
CA GLY A 290 -30.52 3.61 28.16
C GLY A 290 -29.26 3.19 27.40
N ARG A 291 -29.35 2.18 26.53
CA ARG A 291 -28.18 1.60 25.82
C ARG A 291 -27.77 2.39 24.58
N PHE A 292 -28.67 3.20 24.03
CA PHE A 292 -28.44 4.07 22.88
C PHE A 292 -28.28 5.53 23.33
N SER A 293 -27.59 6.35 22.53
CA SER A 293 -27.44 7.79 22.81
C SER A 293 -28.77 8.56 22.78
N ARG A 294 -29.74 8.04 22.00
CA ARG A 294 -31.10 8.57 21.88
C ARG A 294 -32.06 7.49 21.39
N ARG A 295 -33.35 7.82 21.32
CA ARG A 295 -34.34 7.02 20.60
C ARG A 295 -34.10 7.12 19.08
N TRP A 296 -34.06 5.98 18.42
CA TRP A 296 -33.85 5.80 16.97
C TRP A 296 -35.11 5.24 16.29
N ALA A 297 -36.28 5.79 16.64
CA ALA A 297 -37.59 5.28 16.20
C ALA A 297 -37.76 5.17 14.68
N ALA A 298 -37.18 6.09 13.89
CA ALA A 298 -37.19 6.02 12.43
C ALA A 298 -36.44 4.78 11.92
N VAL A 299 -35.26 4.49 12.46
CA VAL A 299 -34.48 3.28 12.14
C VAL A 299 -35.25 2.03 12.59
N ALA A 300 -35.80 2.04 13.80
CA ALA A 300 -36.59 0.93 14.34
C ALA A 300 -37.82 0.57 13.48
N ASN A 301 -38.42 1.56 12.82
CA ASN A 301 -39.55 1.38 11.90
C ASN A 301 -39.11 0.95 10.49
N ALA A 302 -37.86 1.22 10.10
CA ALA A 302 -37.29 0.81 8.82
C ALA A 302 -36.77 -0.65 8.80
N ILE A 303 -36.66 -1.30 9.97
CA ILE A 303 -36.26 -2.70 10.09
C ILE A 303 -37.33 -3.60 9.45
N ARG A 304 -37.00 -4.20 8.30
CA ARG A 304 -37.87 -5.13 7.57
C ARG A 304 -38.05 -6.45 8.32
N LYS A 305 -39.18 -7.14 8.12
CA LYS A 305 -39.45 -8.49 8.68
C LYS A 305 -38.43 -9.56 8.24
N THR A 306 -37.72 -9.31 7.15
CA THR A 306 -36.64 -10.15 6.60
C THR A 306 -35.26 -9.84 7.18
N PHE A 307 -35.12 -8.81 8.03
CA PHE A 307 -33.83 -8.43 8.62
C PHE A 307 -33.44 -9.35 9.80
N PRO A 308 -32.16 -9.71 9.95
CA PRO A 308 -31.11 -9.62 8.94
C PRO A 308 -31.28 -10.75 7.92
N LEU A 309 -30.99 -10.47 6.65
CA LEU A 309 -31.09 -11.48 5.59
C LEU A 309 -30.07 -12.60 5.86
N PRO A 310 -30.47 -13.87 6.02
CA PRO A 310 -29.53 -14.95 6.36
C PRO A 310 -28.43 -15.13 5.30
N THR A 311 -28.76 -14.96 4.01
CA THR A 311 -27.79 -14.99 2.91
C THR A 311 -26.70 -13.93 3.07
N VAL A 312 -27.09 -12.68 3.36
CA VAL A 312 -26.15 -11.56 3.57
C VAL A 312 -25.32 -11.75 4.84
N ALA A 313 -25.92 -12.29 5.91
CA ALA A 313 -25.19 -12.63 7.13
C ALA A 313 -24.12 -13.70 6.86
N ASN A 314 -24.46 -14.76 6.12
CA ASN A 314 -23.54 -15.83 5.80
C ASN A 314 -22.37 -15.37 4.92
N TYR A 315 -22.54 -14.39 4.03
CA TYR A 315 -21.43 -13.87 3.21
C TYR A 315 -20.27 -13.25 4.00
N TYR A 316 -20.52 -12.74 5.22
CA TYR A 316 -19.45 -12.30 6.14
C TYR A 316 -19.11 -13.35 7.20
N PHE A 317 -20.09 -14.16 7.63
CA PHE A 317 -19.94 -15.11 8.74
C PHE A 317 -19.31 -16.44 8.33
N GLU A 318 -19.67 -16.92 7.14
CA GLU A 318 -19.16 -18.14 6.48
C GLU A 318 -18.80 -17.80 5.02
N PRO A 319 -17.77 -16.95 4.79
CA PRO A 319 -17.36 -16.57 3.45
C PRO A 319 -16.81 -17.78 2.67
N ALA A 320 -16.85 -17.70 1.34
CA ALA A 320 -16.27 -18.71 0.47
C ALA A 320 -14.73 -18.60 0.48
N VAL A 321 -14.10 -19.30 1.44
CA VAL A 321 -12.65 -19.34 1.67
C VAL A 321 -12.16 -20.78 1.76
N SER A 322 -10.84 -20.99 1.66
CA SER A 322 -10.23 -22.31 1.82
C SER A 322 -10.49 -22.88 3.22
N SER A 323 -10.57 -24.21 3.35
CA SER A 323 -10.56 -24.81 4.69
C SER A 323 -9.25 -24.47 5.41
N ARG A 324 -9.26 -24.47 6.75
CA ARG A 324 -8.08 -24.13 7.53
C ARG A 324 -6.90 -25.05 7.22
N GLU A 325 -7.17 -26.34 7.04
CA GLU A 325 -6.19 -27.38 6.73
C GLU A 325 -5.55 -27.12 5.35
N LYS A 326 -6.35 -26.70 4.36
CA LYS A 326 -5.85 -26.31 3.02
C LYS A 326 -5.01 -25.04 3.06
N ALA A 327 -5.38 -24.07 3.89
CA ALA A 327 -4.60 -22.85 4.08
C ALA A 327 -3.25 -23.15 4.77
N GLU A 328 -3.26 -23.98 5.83
CA GLU A 328 -2.03 -24.46 6.51
C GLU A 328 -1.18 -25.35 5.59
N GLU A 329 -1.79 -26.16 4.72
CA GLU A 329 -1.10 -26.93 3.68
C GLU A 329 -0.43 -26.05 2.64
N TYR A 330 -1.15 -25.07 2.09
CA TYR A 330 -0.58 -24.08 1.19
C TYR A 330 0.60 -23.35 1.85
N GLY A 331 0.46 -22.95 3.11
CA GLY A 331 1.52 -22.33 3.91
C GLY A 331 2.79 -23.17 4.10
N ARG A 332 2.68 -24.50 4.04
CA ARG A 332 3.83 -25.44 4.08
C ARG A 332 4.52 -25.61 2.72
N TYR A 333 3.79 -25.49 1.61
CA TYR A 333 4.30 -25.76 0.26
C TYR A 333 4.57 -24.52 -0.60
N VAL A 334 4.14 -23.33 -0.18
CA VAL A 334 4.39 -22.07 -0.89
C VAL A 334 5.90 -21.80 -1.02
N ASN A 335 6.39 -21.79 -2.25
CA ASN A 335 7.81 -21.60 -2.54
C ASN A 335 8.19 -20.11 -2.54
N TRP A 336 8.45 -19.55 -1.36
CA TRP A 336 8.97 -18.18 -1.18
C TRP A 336 10.33 -17.95 -1.87
N HIS A 337 11.07 -19.02 -2.14
CA HIS A 337 12.46 -19.01 -2.64
C HIS A 337 12.57 -19.27 -4.15
N LYS A 338 11.45 -19.46 -4.88
CA LYS A 338 11.42 -19.69 -6.34
C LYS A 338 12.29 -18.66 -7.07
N GLU A 339 13.34 -19.08 -7.76
CA GLU A 339 14.25 -18.13 -8.41
C GLU A 339 13.55 -17.22 -9.43
N THR A 340 14.12 -16.03 -9.64
CA THR A 340 13.64 -15.08 -10.63
C THR A 340 14.20 -15.45 -12.00
N ASP A 341 13.32 -15.67 -12.99
CA ASP A 341 13.69 -15.80 -14.39
C ASP A 341 14.00 -14.42 -14.98
N ALA A 342 15.23 -13.96 -14.75
CA ALA A 342 15.68 -12.65 -15.23
C ALA A 342 15.74 -12.56 -16.77
N ARG A 343 15.89 -13.68 -17.48
CA ARG A 343 15.90 -13.71 -18.96
C ARG A 343 14.47 -13.61 -19.50
N GLY A 344 13.55 -14.47 -19.06
CA GLY A 344 12.15 -14.38 -19.42
C GLY A 344 11.53 -13.04 -19.03
N LEU A 345 11.93 -12.45 -17.90
CA LEU A 345 11.51 -11.11 -17.50
C LEU A 345 12.12 -10.00 -18.39
N ARG A 346 13.35 -10.15 -18.86
CA ARG A 346 13.97 -9.24 -19.84
C ARG A 346 13.23 -9.27 -21.17
N GLU A 347 12.89 -10.46 -21.68
CA GLU A 347 12.09 -10.66 -22.89
C GLU A 347 10.67 -10.13 -22.74
N TRP A 348 10.02 -10.43 -21.62
CA TRP A 348 8.66 -9.98 -21.29
C TRP A 348 8.57 -8.45 -21.19
N THR A 349 9.55 -7.79 -20.56
CA THR A 349 9.59 -6.31 -20.49
C THR A 349 9.84 -5.67 -21.86
N ALA A 350 10.67 -6.27 -22.72
CA ALA A 350 10.82 -5.82 -24.11
C ALA A 350 9.51 -5.95 -24.90
N LYS A 351 8.76 -7.04 -24.69
CA LYS A 351 7.49 -7.32 -25.38
C LYS A 351 6.34 -6.42 -24.92
N TYR A 352 6.06 -6.36 -23.61
CA TYR A 352 4.86 -5.74 -23.07
C TYR A 352 5.07 -4.30 -22.56
N LEU A 353 6.29 -3.92 -22.14
CA LEU A 353 6.57 -2.55 -21.66
C LEU A 353 7.32 -1.68 -22.69
N ASP A 354 7.59 -2.24 -23.88
CA ASP A 354 8.45 -1.65 -24.93
C ASP A 354 9.89 -1.36 -24.47
N TRP A 355 10.37 -2.09 -23.45
CA TRP A 355 11.72 -1.92 -22.89
C TRP A 355 12.76 -2.61 -23.78
N LYS A 356 12.95 -2.12 -25.00
CA LYS A 356 13.86 -2.68 -26.00
C LYS A 356 15.22 -1.98 -25.95
N HIS A 357 16.24 -2.66 -26.50
CA HIS A 357 17.58 -2.09 -26.74
C HIS A 357 18.39 -1.78 -25.46
N ALA A 358 19.67 -1.46 -25.64
CA ALA A 358 20.64 -1.29 -24.56
C ALA A 358 20.20 -0.29 -23.48
N TYR A 359 19.54 0.81 -23.86
CA TYR A 359 19.08 1.82 -22.90
C TYR A 359 18.11 1.23 -21.86
N HIS A 360 17.08 0.51 -22.31
CA HIS A 360 16.11 -0.10 -21.41
C HIS A 360 16.66 -1.35 -20.73
N ALA A 361 17.57 -2.09 -21.36
CA ALA A 361 18.22 -3.24 -20.74
C ALA A 361 19.08 -2.84 -19.52
N CYS A 362 19.93 -1.80 -19.62
CA CYS A 362 20.66 -1.30 -18.46
C CYS A 362 19.73 -0.69 -17.39
N LYS A 363 18.67 0.01 -17.80
CA LYS A 363 17.64 0.53 -16.85
C LYS A 363 16.92 -0.60 -16.12
N PHE A 364 16.63 -1.71 -16.80
CA PHE A 364 16.06 -2.92 -16.22
C PHE A 364 16.98 -3.52 -15.15
N VAL A 365 18.28 -3.70 -15.44
CA VAL A 365 19.25 -4.20 -14.45
C VAL A 365 19.36 -3.25 -13.25
N ASN A 366 19.51 -1.94 -13.49
CA ASN A 366 19.64 -0.93 -12.44
C ASN A 366 18.49 -0.96 -11.42
N ASN A 367 17.25 -1.02 -11.93
CA ASN A 367 16.07 -1.02 -11.08
C ASN A 367 15.89 -2.36 -10.32
N LEU A 368 16.13 -3.48 -11.00
CA LEU A 368 15.83 -4.81 -10.46
C LEU A 368 16.90 -5.34 -9.50
N ALA A 369 18.17 -5.05 -9.74
CA ALA A 369 19.27 -5.61 -8.96
C ALA A 369 19.20 -5.30 -7.44
N PRO A 370 18.85 -4.09 -6.97
CA PRO A 370 18.62 -3.85 -5.54
C PRO A 370 17.53 -4.74 -4.93
N ALA A 371 16.42 -4.94 -5.63
CA ALA A 371 15.31 -5.77 -5.14
C ALA A 371 15.67 -7.26 -5.11
N LEU A 372 16.42 -7.74 -6.10
CA LEU A 372 16.93 -9.11 -6.12
C LEU A 372 18.04 -9.33 -5.07
N LEU A 373 18.87 -8.33 -4.77
CA LEU A 373 19.84 -8.42 -3.68
C LEU A 373 19.12 -8.55 -2.33
N ALA A 374 18.14 -7.69 -2.06
CA ALA A 374 17.31 -7.81 -0.85
C ALA A 374 16.64 -9.19 -0.77
N ARG A 375 16.06 -9.68 -1.88
CA ARG A 375 15.44 -11.00 -1.94
C ARG A 375 16.43 -12.13 -1.66
N LYS A 376 17.62 -12.10 -2.27
CA LYS A 376 18.66 -13.11 -2.02
C LYS A 376 19.11 -13.05 -0.55
N LEU A 377 19.35 -11.87 0.03
CA LEU A 377 19.67 -11.73 1.46
C LEU A 377 18.57 -12.31 2.38
N MET A 378 17.28 -12.15 2.02
CA MET A 378 16.19 -12.82 2.74
C MET A 378 16.27 -14.36 2.65
N VAL A 379 16.47 -14.93 1.45
CA VAL A 379 16.61 -16.38 1.27
C VAL A 379 17.81 -16.92 2.06
N HIS A 380 18.95 -16.23 2.01
CA HIS A 380 20.14 -16.55 2.79
C HIS A 380 19.87 -16.48 4.31
N SER A 381 19.08 -15.51 4.77
CA SER A 381 18.69 -15.40 6.19
C SER A 381 17.78 -16.55 6.67
N GLU A 382 16.89 -17.08 5.82
CA GLU A 382 16.01 -18.22 6.16
C GLU A 382 16.73 -19.57 6.02
N THR A 383 17.68 -19.70 5.09
CA THR A 383 18.41 -20.96 4.82
C THR A 383 19.67 -21.12 5.66
N GLY A 384 20.19 -20.05 6.27
CA GLY A 384 21.44 -20.05 7.03
C GLY A 384 22.71 -20.09 6.17
N VAL A 385 22.59 -20.06 4.83
CA VAL A 385 23.72 -19.99 3.91
C VAL A 385 24.27 -18.57 3.90
N ASP A 386 25.59 -18.37 4.01
CA ASP A 386 26.18 -17.04 4.04
C ASP A 386 26.19 -16.37 2.64
N GLY A 387 25.37 -15.34 2.46
CA GLY A 387 25.26 -14.53 1.24
C GLY A 387 26.30 -13.41 1.10
N SER A 388 27.35 -13.40 1.95
CA SER A 388 28.39 -12.35 1.94
C SER A 388 29.11 -12.17 0.61
N TYR A 389 29.10 -13.17 -0.28
CA TYR A 389 29.69 -13.07 -1.62
C TYR A 389 28.95 -12.11 -2.56
N PHE A 390 27.70 -11.73 -2.25
CA PHE A 390 27.01 -10.63 -2.94
C PHE A 390 27.48 -9.24 -2.49
N ILE A 391 28.22 -9.14 -1.37
CA ILE A 391 28.54 -7.88 -0.70
C ILE A 391 29.99 -7.48 -0.98
N LYS A 392 30.19 -6.42 -1.79
CA LYS A 392 31.52 -5.85 -2.02
C LYS A 392 32.05 -5.12 -0.79
N ALA A 393 31.21 -4.32 -0.13
CA ALA A 393 31.54 -3.61 1.11
C ALA A 393 30.29 -2.98 1.76
N ILE A 394 30.40 -2.66 3.06
CA ILE A 394 29.42 -1.86 3.81
C ILE A 394 30.11 -0.54 4.20
N HIS A 395 29.45 0.59 3.96
CA HIS A 395 30.06 1.93 3.98
C HIS A 395 29.58 2.82 5.13
N ALA A 396 28.28 2.80 5.42
CA ALA A 396 27.64 3.70 6.36
C ALA A 396 26.40 3.05 7.01
N MET A 397 25.94 3.62 8.12
CA MET A 397 24.69 3.28 8.81
C MET A 397 23.86 4.55 9.00
N LYS A 398 22.54 4.44 8.97
CA LYS A 398 21.61 5.55 9.25
C LYS A 398 20.28 5.01 9.84
N PRO A 399 19.48 5.83 10.55
CA PRO A 399 18.15 5.42 10.99
C PRO A 399 17.18 5.30 9.81
N MET A 400 16.11 4.52 10.00
CA MET A 400 15.17 4.12 8.95
C MET A 400 14.01 5.12 8.72
N ASN A 401 13.89 6.16 9.55
CA ASN A 401 12.90 7.24 9.43
C ASN A 401 13.61 8.61 9.40
N LYS A 402 13.24 9.49 8.44
CA LYS A 402 13.75 10.87 8.32
C LYS A 402 13.53 11.70 9.61
N GLN A 403 12.44 11.47 10.34
CA GLN A 403 12.17 12.16 11.61
C GLN A 403 13.23 11.86 12.69
N ALA A 404 13.88 10.69 12.63
CA ALA A 404 15.01 10.37 13.50
C ALA A 404 16.34 10.99 13.01
N GLU A 405 16.47 11.26 11.70
CA GLU A 405 17.61 12.04 11.16
C GLU A 405 17.48 13.52 11.58
N GLU A 406 16.28 14.09 11.58
CA GLU A 406 16.01 15.49 11.96
C GLU A 406 16.03 15.74 13.48
N ALA A 407 15.76 14.73 14.30
CA ALA A 407 15.78 14.84 15.76
C ALA A 407 17.19 15.05 16.36
N GLY A 408 18.25 14.89 15.56
CA GLY A 408 19.63 15.21 15.97
C GLY A 408 20.16 14.31 17.09
N ASP A 409 19.67 13.08 17.21
CA ASP A 409 20.14 12.12 18.21
C ASP A 409 21.49 11.51 17.78
N ASP A 410 22.54 12.33 17.92
CA ASP A 410 23.95 11.99 17.64
C ASP A 410 24.52 10.92 18.61
N ASN A 411 23.69 10.39 19.50
CA ASN A 411 24.00 9.22 20.32
C ASN A 411 24.10 7.98 19.42
N ASN A 412 25.34 7.70 18.99
CA ASN A 412 25.79 6.35 18.62
C ASN A 412 25.81 5.45 19.88
N ASP A 413 24.70 5.35 20.58
CA ASP A 413 24.46 4.25 21.51
C ASP A 413 24.28 2.99 20.65
N GLU A 414 25.25 2.08 20.76
CA GLU A 414 25.22 0.75 20.13
C GLU A 414 24.07 -0.14 20.68
N ASN A 415 23.26 0.41 21.59
CA ASN A 415 22.06 -0.15 22.21
C ASN A 415 20.73 0.47 21.70
N SER A 416 20.79 1.38 20.71
CA SER A 416 19.57 1.88 20.04
C SER A 416 18.82 0.75 19.33
N ASP A 417 17.47 0.85 19.27
CA ASP A 417 16.61 -0.26 18.84
C ASP A 417 17.00 -0.81 17.45
N ASP A 418 17.58 -2.02 17.45
CA ASP A 418 18.25 -2.66 16.31
C ASP A 418 17.33 -2.81 15.07
N THR A 419 16.01 -2.77 15.29
CA THR A 419 14.97 -2.77 14.25
C THR A 419 14.82 -1.46 13.46
N ALA A 420 15.50 -0.38 13.84
CA ALA A 420 15.35 0.96 13.26
C ALA A 420 16.50 1.43 12.36
N SER A 421 17.45 0.57 11.97
CA SER A 421 18.67 0.95 11.22
C SER A 421 18.77 0.39 9.79
N GLN A 422 19.39 1.17 8.89
CA GLN A 422 19.78 0.78 7.53
C GLN A 422 21.28 0.90 7.31
N LEU A 423 21.82 0.10 6.38
CA LEU A 423 23.23 0.06 5.99
C LEU A 423 23.40 0.39 4.50
N ARG A 424 24.41 1.21 4.15
CA ARG A 424 24.78 1.49 2.76
C ARG A 424 25.77 0.44 2.28
N VAL A 425 25.34 -0.35 1.30
CA VAL A 425 26.02 -1.54 0.81
C VAL A 425 26.45 -1.30 -0.64
N SER A 426 27.69 -1.64 -1.00
CA SER A 426 28.10 -1.78 -2.41
C SER A 426 28.07 -3.24 -2.86
N TYR A 427 27.65 -3.48 -4.09
CA TYR A 427 27.45 -4.81 -4.68
C TYR A 427 27.64 -4.73 -6.21
N TYR A 428 27.75 -5.88 -6.88
CA TYR A 428 27.86 -5.96 -8.34
C TYR A 428 26.50 -6.35 -8.96
N PRO A 429 25.83 -5.45 -9.71
CA PRO A 429 24.49 -5.69 -10.25
C PRO A 429 24.41 -6.90 -11.16
N ALA A 430 25.35 -7.07 -12.10
CA ALA A 430 25.43 -8.23 -12.99
C ALA A 430 25.46 -9.57 -12.23
N THR A 431 26.23 -9.66 -11.14
CA THR A 431 26.33 -10.84 -10.27
C THR A 431 25.02 -11.16 -9.54
N VAL A 432 24.20 -10.14 -9.25
CA VAL A 432 22.91 -10.32 -8.57
C VAL A 432 21.80 -10.73 -9.53
N ILE A 433 21.75 -10.13 -10.72
CA ILE A 433 20.69 -10.40 -11.71
C ILE A 433 20.96 -11.63 -12.58
N ASN A 434 22.23 -12.01 -12.75
CA ASN A 434 22.68 -13.16 -13.54
C ASN A 434 22.21 -13.15 -15.01
N ILE A 435 22.24 -11.97 -15.65
CA ILE A 435 22.07 -11.81 -17.11
C ILE A 435 23.18 -10.91 -17.66
N ASP A 436 23.58 -11.18 -18.90
CA ASP A 436 24.36 -10.24 -19.69
C ASP A 436 23.41 -9.43 -20.58
N VAL A 437 23.66 -8.12 -20.69
CA VAL A 437 22.93 -7.16 -21.52
C VAL A 437 23.87 -6.36 -22.43
N SER A 438 25.16 -6.73 -22.49
CA SER A 438 26.17 -6.03 -23.28
C SER A 438 25.98 -6.19 -24.80
N GLU A 439 25.33 -7.27 -25.24
CA GLU A 439 25.02 -7.56 -26.65
C GLU A 439 23.78 -6.81 -27.19
N GLU A 440 23.06 -6.07 -26.32
CA GLU A 440 21.85 -5.36 -26.71
C GLU A 440 22.11 -4.25 -27.74
N GLN A 441 21.26 -4.19 -28.77
CA GLN A 441 21.42 -3.23 -29.86
C GLN A 441 21.43 -1.78 -29.35
N ILE A 442 22.38 -0.97 -29.82
CA ILE A 442 22.46 0.47 -29.54
C ILE A 442 21.75 1.25 -30.65
N VAL A 443 20.62 1.87 -30.33
CA VAL A 443 19.86 2.71 -31.27
C VAL A 443 20.49 4.12 -31.35
N PRO A 444 20.78 4.67 -32.55
CA PRO A 444 21.49 5.94 -32.71
C PRO A 444 20.91 7.13 -31.92
N GLY A 445 19.58 7.24 -31.84
CA GLY A 445 18.90 8.32 -31.10
C GLY A 445 19.09 8.30 -29.57
N TYR A 446 19.56 7.18 -29.01
CA TYR A 446 19.83 7.04 -27.58
C TYR A 446 21.31 7.15 -27.20
N LYS A 447 22.23 7.31 -28.17
CA LYS A 447 23.69 7.30 -27.92
C LYS A 447 24.13 8.31 -26.85
N ALA A 448 23.65 9.55 -26.91
CA ALA A 448 23.97 10.58 -25.91
C ALA A 448 23.43 10.28 -24.49
N ASN A 449 22.40 9.44 -24.39
CA ASN A 449 21.86 8.96 -23.10
C ASN A 449 22.59 7.71 -22.59
N ILE A 450 23.33 7.00 -23.45
CA ILE A 450 24.10 5.80 -23.09
C ILE A 450 25.43 6.17 -22.41
N GLU A 451 26.08 7.27 -22.79
CA GLU A 451 27.34 7.72 -22.15
C GLU A 451 27.18 8.09 -20.66
N LYS A 452 25.95 8.43 -20.22
CA LYS A 452 25.59 8.70 -18.82
C LYS A 452 24.85 7.53 -18.15
N LEU A 453 24.70 6.41 -18.84
CA LEU A 453 23.86 5.31 -18.40
C LEU A 453 24.56 4.46 -17.34
N PHE A 454 23.74 3.83 -16.52
CA PHE A 454 24.16 2.78 -15.61
C PHE A 454 24.92 1.67 -16.34
N ASP A 455 26.06 1.29 -15.78
CA ASP A 455 26.93 0.21 -16.26
C ASP A 455 26.76 -1.01 -15.33
N PRO A 456 26.10 -2.09 -15.80
CA PRO A 456 25.84 -3.29 -14.99
C PRO A 456 27.07 -4.00 -14.43
N GLN A 457 28.25 -3.77 -15.01
CA GLN A 457 29.51 -4.42 -14.60
C GLN A 457 30.23 -3.67 -13.47
N LYS A 458 29.92 -2.37 -13.26
CA LYS A 458 30.46 -1.58 -12.15
C LYS A 458 29.68 -1.83 -10.86
N ASP A 459 30.30 -1.55 -9.72
CA ASP A 459 29.58 -1.64 -8.44
C ASP A 459 28.62 -0.48 -8.24
N ASP A 460 27.40 -0.82 -7.85
CA ASP A 460 26.39 0.12 -7.40
C ASP A 460 26.31 0.12 -5.86
N ARG A 461 25.61 1.11 -5.28
CA ARG A 461 25.40 1.21 -3.84
C ARG A 461 23.93 1.42 -3.51
N GLU A 462 23.40 0.67 -2.54
CA GLU A 462 22.05 0.89 -2.04
C GLU A 462 21.92 0.76 -0.51
N TRP A 463 20.89 1.38 0.07
CA TRP A 463 20.50 1.24 1.47
C TRP A 463 19.61 0.01 1.68
N PHE A 464 19.97 -0.86 2.62
CA PHE A 464 19.20 -2.04 3.02
C PHE A 464 18.94 -2.06 4.53
N PRO A 465 17.84 -2.67 5.01
CA PRO A 465 17.61 -2.95 6.42
C PRO A 465 18.80 -3.71 7.05
N ARG A 466 19.27 -3.25 8.21
CA ARG A 466 20.45 -3.82 8.89
C ARG A 466 20.38 -5.34 9.09
N TRP A 467 19.20 -5.84 9.49
CA TRP A 467 18.97 -7.26 9.72
C TRP A 467 19.25 -8.15 8.50
N MET A 468 19.05 -7.65 7.27
CA MET A 468 19.32 -8.42 6.04
C MET A 468 20.80 -8.76 5.91
N LEU A 469 21.69 -7.84 6.32
CA LEU A 469 23.13 -8.08 6.28
C LEU A 469 23.57 -8.91 7.47
N GLU A 470 23.02 -8.64 8.66
CA GLU A 470 23.33 -9.38 9.89
C GLU A 470 22.99 -10.88 9.76
N LYS A 471 21.83 -11.21 9.19
CA LYS A 471 21.37 -12.60 9.01
C LYS A 471 21.72 -13.21 7.65
N GLY A 472 21.62 -12.42 6.57
CA GLY A 472 21.81 -12.91 5.18
C GLY A 472 23.23 -12.76 4.64
N ALA A 473 24.09 -11.93 5.25
CA ALA A 473 25.50 -11.77 4.88
C ALA A 473 26.42 -11.66 6.12
N PRO A 474 26.35 -12.63 7.07
CA PRO A 474 26.97 -12.50 8.39
C PRO A 474 28.49 -12.28 8.36
N THR A 475 29.24 -12.87 7.42
CA THR A 475 30.69 -12.64 7.34
C THR A 475 31.02 -11.21 6.91
N ALA A 476 30.35 -10.66 5.90
CA ALA A 476 30.53 -9.28 5.46
C ALA A 476 30.11 -8.28 6.56
N PHE A 477 29.04 -8.58 7.29
CA PHE A 477 28.57 -7.78 8.42
C PHE A 477 29.60 -7.76 9.57
N ARG A 478 30.08 -8.92 10.04
CA ARG A 478 31.13 -8.99 11.08
C ARG A 478 32.41 -8.26 10.67
N GLN A 479 32.88 -8.47 9.44
CA GLN A 479 34.05 -7.75 8.93
C GLN A 479 33.87 -6.23 8.91
N TRP A 480 32.64 -5.74 8.70
CA TRP A 480 32.32 -4.32 8.78
C TRP A 480 32.28 -3.82 10.24
N GLN A 481 31.72 -4.60 11.17
CA GLN A 481 31.74 -4.29 12.60
C GLN A 481 33.18 -4.18 13.12
N ASP A 482 34.04 -5.17 12.84
CA ASP A 482 35.46 -5.17 13.22
C ASP A 482 36.21 -3.95 12.69
N LYS A 483 35.94 -3.56 11.43
CA LYS A 483 36.55 -2.37 10.80
C LYS A 483 36.01 -1.07 11.41
N SER A 484 34.77 -1.06 11.89
CA SER A 484 34.14 0.10 12.53
C SER A 484 34.62 0.27 13.97
N GLY A 485 34.70 -0.80 14.77
CA GLY A 485 35.32 -0.79 16.10
C GLY A 485 36.80 -0.36 16.05
N LYS A 486 37.59 -0.93 15.13
CA LYS A 486 38.99 -0.48 14.92
C LYS A 486 39.10 0.98 14.47
N LYS A 487 38.04 1.60 13.92
CA LYS A 487 38.00 3.04 13.62
C LYS A 487 37.60 3.87 14.85
N SER A 488 36.63 3.44 15.65
CA SER A 488 36.28 4.13 16.90
C SER A 488 37.43 4.09 17.91
N ASP A 489 38.12 2.96 18.04
CA ASP A 489 39.35 2.83 18.85
C ASP A 489 40.50 3.70 18.35
N LYS A 490 40.72 3.77 17.03
CA LYS A 490 41.70 4.70 16.46
C LYS A 490 41.31 6.17 16.65
N LYS A 491 40.02 6.50 16.67
CA LYS A 491 39.52 7.85 16.95
C LYS A 491 39.65 8.20 18.45
N SER A 492 39.37 7.25 19.34
CA SER A 492 39.48 7.44 20.79
C SER A 492 40.94 7.53 21.26
N SER A 493 41.82 6.64 20.76
CA SER A 493 43.26 6.71 21.01
C SER A 493 43.91 7.96 20.43
N LYS A 494 43.55 8.40 19.21
CA LYS A 494 44.04 9.67 18.65
C LYS A 494 43.53 10.88 19.43
N LYS A 495 42.31 10.83 19.99
CA LYS A 495 41.79 11.84 20.92
C LYS A 495 42.58 11.85 22.24
N ARG A 496 42.81 10.69 22.86
CA ARG A 496 43.64 10.54 24.08
C ARG A 496 45.09 11.00 23.89
N ALA A 497 45.72 10.64 22.76
CA ALA A 497 47.07 11.09 22.42
C ALA A 497 47.13 12.62 22.25
N ALA A 498 46.13 13.23 21.60
CA ALA A 498 46.02 14.68 21.51
C ALA A 498 45.78 15.36 22.88
N THR A 499 45.12 14.67 23.83
CA THR A 499 44.99 15.16 25.22
C THR A 499 46.32 15.07 25.97
N MET A 500 47.06 13.97 25.88
CA MET A 500 48.35 13.81 26.56
C MET A 500 49.45 14.74 26.01
N ILE A 501 49.48 15.00 24.69
CA ILE A 501 50.38 16.01 24.09
C ILE A 501 50.05 17.44 24.59
N SER A 502 48.86 17.67 25.15
CA SER A 502 48.46 18.96 25.72
C SER A 502 48.85 19.17 27.19
N GLU A 503 49.29 18.14 27.91
CA GLU A 503 49.60 18.26 29.35
C GLU A 503 51.04 18.73 29.63
N ASP A 504 51.98 18.50 28.71
CA ASP A 504 53.40 18.96 28.82
C ASP A 504 53.67 20.35 28.19
N ALA A 505 52.64 21.08 27.76
CA ALA A 505 52.78 22.43 27.20
C ALA A 505 52.54 23.52 28.27
N PRO A 506 53.47 24.46 28.50
CA PRO A 506 53.32 25.46 29.57
C PRO A 506 52.14 26.41 29.32
N ARG A 507 51.24 26.51 30.32
CA ARG A 507 50.00 27.31 30.28
C ARG A 507 50.29 28.79 29.96
N LYS A 508 50.06 29.21 28.70
CA LYS A 508 50.10 30.63 28.29
C LYS A 508 48.81 31.35 28.67
N ARG A 509 48.94 32.47 29.38
CA ARG A 509 47.81 33.37 29.73
C ARG A 509 47.13 33.94 28.46
N PRO A 510 45.82 34.20 28.48
CA PRO A 510 45.11 34.79 27.35
C PRO A 510 45.61 36.23 27.10
N ARG A 511 46.04 36.52 25.87
CA ARG A 511 46.40 37.88 25.43
C ARG A 511 45.17 38.54 24.78
N GLY A 512 44.79 39.71 25.29
CA GLY A 512 43.70 40.51 24.73
C GLY A 512 44.04 41.08 23.35
N ARG A 513 43.00 41.42 22.57
CA ARG A 513 43.12 42.03 21.24
C ARG A 513 42.84 43.55 21.34
N PRO A 514 43.58 44.44 20.65
CA PRO A 514 43.52 45.88 20.92
C PRO A 514 42.32 46.60 20.26
N ARG A 515 41.86 47.69 20.88
CA ARG A 515 41.04 48.73 20.25
C ARG A 515 41.93 49.70 19.44
N LYS A 516 41.36 50.32 18.40
CA LYS A 516 41.83 51.62 17.88
C LYS A 516 40.70 52.43 17.25
N ASP A 517 40.18 53.36 18.05
CA ASP A 517 39.79 54.75 17.77
C ASP A 517 39.07 55.13 16.45
N ARG A 518 37.93 55.80 16.62
CA ARG A 518 37.36 56.75 15.64
C ARG A 518 37.07 58.07 16.36
N LEU A 519 37.55 59.17 15.80
CA LEU A 519 37.59 60.50 16.41
C LEU A 519 36.21 61.15 16.64
N GLU A 520 36.17 62.04 17.64
CA GLU A 520 35.04 62.89 18.02
C GLU A 520 34.92 64.15 17.13
N ASN A 521 33.69 64.67 17.03
CA ASN A 521 33.28 66.08 17.13
C ASN A 521 31.90 66.27 16.47
N ALA A 522 30.99 67.14 16.94
CA ALA A 522 30.83 67.81 18.23
C ALA A 522 29.41 68.45 18.25
N GLN A 523 28.77 68.53 19.42
CA GLN A 523 27.72 69.52 19.81
C GLN A 523 26.43 69.62 18.93
N ALA A 524 25.24 69.97 19.43
CA ALA A 524 24.89 70.67 20.67
C ALA A 524 23.50 70.28 21.25
N SER A 525 23.42 70.30 22.58
CA SER A 525 22.33 70.78 23.46
C SER A 525 20.81 70.69 23.13
N ALA A 526 20.07 70.34 24.19
CA ALA A 526 18.79 70.91 24.67
C ALA A 526 17.47 70.12 24.50
N THR A 527 17.11 69.44 25.61
CA THR A 527 15.77 69.21 26.21
C THR A 527 14.78 70.40 26.12
N PRO A 528 13.44 70.25 26.31
CA PRO A 528 12.82 69.39 27.35
C PRO A 528 11.43 68.72 27.11
N GLN A 529 11.10 67.86 28.09
CA GLN A 529 9.81 67.47 28.69
C GLN A 529 8.46 67.97 28.12
N GLY A 530 7.43 67.10 28.12
CA GLY A 530 6.02 67.49 27.99
C GLY A 530 5.00 66.34 28.20
N ASN A 531 4.08 66.51 29.16
CA ASN A 531 3.12 65.53 29.67
C ASN A 531 2.01 65.01 28.70
N ARG A 532 1.32 63.94 29.18
CA ARG A 532 -0.11 63.57 29.02
C ARG A 532 -1.03 64.67 28.40
N THR A 533 -2.11 64.37 27.68
CA THR A 533 -3.27 63.54 28.11
C THR A 533 -4.22 63.19 26.95
N GLN A 534 -5.18 62.30 27.23
CA GLN A 534 -6.42 61.91 26.50
C GLN A 534 -7.04 62.91 25.49
N GLY A 535 -7.66 62.36 24.45
CA GLY A 535 -8.66 63.01 23.59
C GLY A 535 -8.99 62.12 22.38
N GLY A 536 -10.27 61.91 22.05
CA GLY A 536 -10.68 61.00 20.96
C GLY A 536 -11.67 61.63 19.98
N VAL A 537 -12.38 60.74 19.26
CA VAL A 537 -13.58 60.99 18.43
C VAL A 537 -13.37 61.26 16.92
N ALA A 538 -13.65 60.17 16.16
CA ALA A 538 -14.44 60.07 14.91
C ALA A 538 -13.91 60.46 13.51
N ALA A 539 -14.36 59.61 12.55
CA ALA A 539 -14.60 59.83 11.11
C ALA A 539 -13.39 60.17 10.20
N SER A 540 -13.36 59.78 8.93
CA SER A 540 -14.07 58.74 8.14
C SER A 540 -13.21 58.45 6.89
N ASN A 541 -13.20 57.26 6.31
CA ASN A 541 -14.04 56.90 5.16
C ASN A 541 -13.84 55.43 4.79
N ALA A 542 -14.85 54.83 4.16
CA ALA A 542 -14.95 53.40 3.86
C ALA A 542 -14.61 53.09 2.37
N PRO A 543 -15.08 51.98 1.75
CA PRO A 543 -14.51 50.64 1.89
C PRO A 543 -14.18 49.98 0.53
N SER A 544 -13.68 48.75 0.54
CA SER A 544 -13.76 47.82 -0.61
C SER A 544 -14.80 46.72 -0.34
N PRO A 545 -15.63 46.31 -1.32
CA PRO A 545 -16.82 45.52 -1.08
C PRO A 545 -16.57 44.02 -0.98
N ALA A 546 -17.55 43.30 -0.44
CA ALA A 546 -17.51 41.86 -0.21
C ALA A 546 -18.62 41.13 -0.99
N LEU A 547 -18.39 39.82 -1.21
CA LEU A 547 -19.36 38.70 -1.22
C LEU A 547 -20.65 38.83 -2.07
N ASN A 548 -20.98 37.75 -2.80
CA ASN A 548 -22.07 36.88 -2.31
C ASN A 548 -22.18 35.47 -2.93
N ARG A 549 -22.71 34.55 -2.13
CA ARG A 549 -23.39 33.29 -2.55
C ARG A 549 -24.77 33.61 -3.14
N ILE A 550 -25.47 32.66 -3.75
CA ILE A 550 -26.79 32.13 -3.27
C ILE A 550 -27.45 31.07 -4.20
N SER A 551 -28.16 30.16 -3.53
CA SER A 551 -29.11 29.05 -3.88
C SER A 551 -29.58 28.62 -5.28
N ARG A 552 -29.81 27.29 -5.34
CA ARG A 552 -30.83 26.50 -6.09
C ARG A 552 -32.19 27.17 -6.36
N VAL A 553 -32.85 26.80 -7.47
CA VAL A 553 -34.32 26.64 -7.62
C VAL A 553 -34.64 25.50 -8.63
N ASN A 554 -35.71 24.72 -8.40
CA ASN A 554 -36.29 23.71 -9.33
C ASN A 554 -37.31 24.34 -10.31
N ARG A 555 -37.51 23.73 -11.49
CA ARG A 555 -38.86 23.67 -12.11
C ARG A 555 -39.00 22.60 -13.19
N ASP A 556 -40.13 21.90 -13.15
CA ASP A 556 -40.65 21.02 -14.21
C ASP A 556 -41.47 21.80 -15.27
N GLN A 557 -41.64 21.19 -16.45
CA GLN A 557 -42.91 20.95 -17.19
C GLN A 557 -42.87 21.23 -18.71
N SER A 558 -43.37 20.24 -19.50
CA SER A 558 -43.97 20.32 -20.87
C SER A 558 -43.14 20.93 -22.02
N GLY A 559 -43.34 20.58 -23.30
CA GLY A 559 -44.25 19.63 -23.98
C GLY A 559 -44.28 19.91 -25.50
N PHE A 560 -44.87 19.01 -26.31
CA PHE A 560 -44.94 19.04 -27.81
C PHE A 560 -43.60 18.79 -28.54
N GLY A 561 -43.57 18.18 -29.74
CA GLY A 561 -44.64 17.67 -30.62
C GLY A 561 -44.10 16.66 -31.67
N ALA A 562 -44.99 16.09 -32.49
CA ALA A 562 -44.75 14.86 -33.26
C ALA A 562 -44.25 15.03 -34.72
N SER A 563 -43.60 13.97 -35.23
CA SER A 563 -43.63 13.43 -36.63
C SER A 563 -42.70 12.21 -36.63
N ASP A 564 -43.18 10.96 -36.71
CA ASP A 564 -43.93 10.29 -37.79
C ASP A 564 -43.12 10.11 -39.09
N GLN A 565 -42.50 8.93 -39.24
CA GLN A 565 -42.42 8.24 -40.53
C GLN A 565 -42.17 6.73 -40.36
N SER A 566 -43.01 5.98 -41.07
CA SER A 566 -43.01 4.53 -41.37
C SER A 566 -41.65 3.95 -41.88
N CYS A 567 -41.42 2.65 -42.07
CA CYS A 567 -42.32 1.53 -42.42
C CYS A 567 -41.62 0.14 -42.31
N ARG A 568 -42.39 -0.96 -42.12
CA ARG A 568 -42.10 -2.39 -42.46
C ARG A 568 -40.88 -3.07 -41.78
N VAL A 569 -40.94 -4.22 -41.10
CA VAL A 569 -41.72 -5.49 -41.23
C VAL A 569 -41.49 -6.25 -42.53
N LEU A 570 -40.75 -7.37 -42.45
CA LEU A 570 -40.96 -8.60 -43.22
C LEU A 570 -40.30 -9.80 -42.50
N ASP A 571 -41.11 -10.80 -42.13
CA ASP A 571 -40.66 -12.15 -41.76
C ASP A 571 -40.24 -12.95 -43.00
N PHE A 572 -39.43 -14.02 -42.84
CA PHE A 572 -39.65 -15.31 -43.53
C PHE A 572 -38.82 -16.46 -42.92
N HIS A 573 -39.48 -17.61 -42.72
CA HIS A 573 -38.95 -18.94 -42.33
C HIS A 573 -38.67 -19.81 -43.62
N PRO A 574 -38.35 -21.13 -43.59
CA PRO A 574 -37.09 -21.75 -43.11
C PRO A 574 -36.61 -23.00 -43.94
N TRP A 575 -35.58 -23.75 -43.45
CA TRP A 575 -35.20 -25.16 -43.83
C TRP A 575 -34.66 -25.41 -45.27
N PRO A 576 -34.10 -26.61 -45.62
CA PRO A 576 -33.71 -27.83 -44.85
C PRO A 576 -32.15 -28.00 -44.80
N GLY A 577 -31.45 -29.13 -44.54
CA GLY A 577 -31.73 -30.51 -44.04
C GLY A 577 -30.58 -31.52 -44.38
N HIS A 578 -30.59 -32.74 -43.80
CA HIS A 578 -29.68 -33.90 -44.04
C HIS A 578 -28.19 -33.76 -43.58
N VAL A 579 -27.45 -34.79 -43.13
CA VAL A 579 -27.76 -36.23 -42.86
C VAL A 579 -26.86 -36.81 -41.73
N LEU A 580 -27.24 -37.96 -41.17
CA LEU A 580 -26.48 -38.73 -40.17
C LEU A 580 -25.20 -39.36 -40.73
N GLU A 581 -24.19 -39.58 -39.87
CA GLU A 581 -23.64 -40.94 -39.74
C GLU A 581 -23.02 -41.22 -38.35
N ARG A 582 -23.13 -42.48 -37.89
CA ARG A 582 -22.40 -43.02 -36.75
C ARG A 582 -21.52 -44.16 -37.26
N ARG A 583 -20.32 -44.29 -36.68
CA ARG A 583 -19.55 -45.52 -36.32
C ARG A 583 -18.07 -45.38 -36.70
N GLY A 584 -17.23 -45.96 -35.85
CA GLY A 584 -15.78 -45.81 -35.78
C GLY A 584 -15.39 -45.91 -34.32
#